data_AF-A0A9Q3CT45-F1
#
_entry.id   AF-A0A9Q3CT45-F1
#
_cell.length_a   1.000
_cell.length_b   1.000
_cell.length_c   1.000
_cell.angle_alpha   90.00
_cell.angle_beta   90.00
_cell.angle_gamma   90.00
#
_symmetry.space_group_name_H-M   'P 1'
#
loop_
_entity.id
_entity.type
_entity.pdbx_description
1 polymer ?
#
loop_
_entity_poly.entity_id
_entity_poly.type
_entity_poly.pdbx_seq_one_letter_code
_entity_poly.pdbx_strand_id
1 'polypeptide(L)'
;MKQNFIPTKDFIYQPFKNWLARFLQRAGIVEIWHKHQQSQIPEGSPKCEIWNGVVWRCFTCTRKINNPPFMSIPHALAFSIYVDWFNAHGKSTRLSSIGPIMLVCLDLPPSED
;
A
#
# COMPACT_ATOMS: atom_id res chain seq x y z
N MET A 1 21.48 -32.06 -20.97
CA MET A 1 21.75 -31.25 -19.76
C MET A 1 20.53 -30.39 -19.48
N LYS A 2 20.04 -30.34 -18.23
CA LYS A 2 19.04 -29.33 -17.84
C LYS A 2 19.74 -27.97 -17.87
N GLN A 3 19.16 -27.01 -18.58
CA GLN A 3 19.66 -25.64 -18.61
C GLN A 3 19.45 -25.03 -17.22
N ASN A 4 20.53 -24.60 -16.57
CA ASN A 4 20.42 -23.90 -15.30
C ASN A 4 19.81 -22.52 -15.56
N PHE A 5 18.71 -22.19 -14.88
CA PHE A 5 18.16 -20.84 -14.92
C PHE A 5 19.11 -19.89 -14.18
N ILE A 6 19.58 -18.85 -14.88
CA ILE A 6 20.44 -17.81 -14.32
C ILE A 6 19.66 -16.49 -14.46
N PRO A 7 19.29 -15.81 -13.36
CA PRO A 7 18.60 -14.53 -13.45
C PRO A 7 19.50 -13.49 -14.12
N THR A 8 18.93 -12.66 -14.97
CA THR A 8 19.64 -11.47 -15.51
C THR A 8 19.84 -10.41 -14.43
N LYS A 9 18.91 -10.35 -13.45
CA LYS A 9 18.98 -9.48 -12.28
C LYS A 9 18.39 -10.22 -11.09
N ASP A 10 19.16 -10.31 -10.02
CA ASP A 10 18.73 -10.99 -8.78
C ASP A 10 17.84 -10.11 -7.92
N PHE A 11 17.90 -8.79 -8.14
CA PHE A 11 17.10 -7.80 -7.42
C PHE A 11 16.71 -6.66 -8.34
N ILE A 12 15.41 -6.40 -8.42
CA ILE A 12 14.84 -5.26 -9.13
C ILE A 12 13.91 -4.57 -8.15
N TYR A 13 14.05 -3.25 -8.04
CA TYR A 13 13.20 -2.46 -7.15
C TYR A 13 12.91 -1.10 -7.77
N GLN A 14 11.87 -0.48 -7.24
CA GLN A 14 11.53 0.89 -7.53
C GLN A 14 11.79 1.71 -6.26
N PRO A 15 12.63 2.76 -6.31
CA PRO A 15 12.84 3.61 -5.15
C PRO A 15 11.53 4.26 -4.72
N PHE A 16 11.18 4.14 -3.44
CA PHE A 16 9.94 4.70 -2.89
C PHE A 16 9.80 6.20 -3.18
N LYS A 17 10.89 6.97 -3.05
CA LYS A 17 10.91 8.40 -3.38
C LYS A 17 10.50 8.69 -4.82
N ASN A 18 10.98 7.87 -5.76
CA ASN A 18 10.67 8.04 -7.19
C ASN A 18 9.20 7.68 -7.47
N TRP A 19 8.68 6.64 -6.81
CA TRP A 19 7.26 6.32 -6.89
C TRP A 19 6.40 7.43 -6.31
N LEU A 20 6.73 7.91 -5.10
CA LEU A 20 5.99 8.95 -4.41
C LEU A 20 5.99 10.27 -5.19
N ALA A 21 7.12 10.65 -5.77
CA ALA A 21 7.21 11.84 -6.63
C ALA A 21 6.27 11.74 -7.83
N ARG A 22 6.30 10.61 -8.56
CA ARG A 22 5.37 10.39 -9.69
C ARG A 22 3.92 10.40 -9.25
N PHE A 23 3.63 9.78 -8.11
CA PHE A 23 2.29 9.75 -7.54
C PHE A 23 1.75 11.16 -7.24
N LEU A 24 2.52 11.97 -6.51
CA LEU A 24 2.15 13.34 -6.14
C LEU A 24 2.12 14.30 -7.34
N GLN A 25 2.82 13.99 -8.43
CA GLN A 25 2.81 14.77 -9.67
C GLN A 25 1.63 14.47 -10.59
N ARG A 26 0.77 13.48 -10.26
CA ARG A 26 -0.43 13.20 -11.05
C ARG A 26 -1.40 14.36 -10.95
N ALA A 27 -1.86 14.87 -12.10
CA ALA A 27 -2.87 15.92 -12.12
C ALA A 27 -4.15 15.45 -11.40
N GLY A 28 -4.72 16.31 -10.55
CA GLY A 28 -5.95 16.01 -9.82
C GLY A 28 -5.77 15.14 -8.57
N ILE A 29 -4.56 14.65 -8.26
CA ILE A 29 -4.40 13.66 -7.19
C ILE A 29 -4.66 14.22 -5.79
N VAL A 30 -4.32 15.49 -5.57
CA VAL A 30 -4.52 16.16 -4.29
C VAL A 30 -6.01 16.35 -4.03
N GLU A 31 -6.78 16.72 -5.06
CA GLU A 31 -8.22 16.90 -5.00
C GLU A 31 -8.93 15.56 -4.77
N ILE A 32 -8.51 14.51 -5.49
CA ILE A 32 -9.03 13.15 -5.32
C ILE A 32 -8.78 12.66 -3.89
N TRP A 33 -7.55 12.85 -3.39
CA TRP A 33 -7.18 12.44 -2.05
C TRP A 33 -7.96 13.21 -0.99
N HIS A 34 -8.10 14.54 -1.11
CA HIS A 34 -8.90 15.33 -0.20
C HIS A 34 -10.37 14.90 -0.19
N LYS A 35 -10.97 14.63 -1.35
CA LYS A 35 -12.34 14.10 -1.44
C LYS A 35 -12.48 12.78 -0.71
N HIS A 36 -11.53 11.87 -0.89
CA HIS A 36 -11.52 10.57 -0.21
C HIS A 36 -11.29 10.70 1.31
N GLN A 37 -10.46 11.63 1.78
CA GLN A 37 -10.32 11.91 3.22
C GLN A 37 -11.59 12.53 3.83
N GLN A 38 -12.33 13.31 3.04
CA GLN A 38 -13.57 13.98 3.47
C GLN A 38 -14.82 13.13 3.28
N SER A 39 -14.77 12.04 2.49
CA SER A 39 -15.89 11.13 2.31
C SER A 39 -16.16 10.38 3.61
N GLN A 40 -16.91 11.03 4.48
CA GLN A 40 -17.53 10.43 5.65
C GLN A 40 -18.60 9.47 5.13
N ILE A 41 -18.36 8.17 5.28
CA ILE A 41 -19.40 7.17 5.06
C ILE A 41 -20.52 7.42 6.09
N PRO A 42 -21.77 7.67 5.67
CA PRO A 42 -22.88 7.91 6.59
C PRO A 42 -23.03 6.80 7.62
N GLU A 43 -23.33 7.16 8.86
CA GLU A 43 -23.53 6.21 9.95
C GLU A 43 -24.61 5.18 9.54
N GLY A 44 -24.26 3.89 9.55
CA GLY A 44 -25.15 2.78 9.16
C GLY A 44 -24.95 2.22 7.75
N SER A 45 -24.07 2.80 6.92
CA SER A 45 -23.76 2.21 5.60
C SER A 45 -22.66 1.13 5.67
N PRO A 46 -22.63 0.18 4.71
CA PRO A 46 -21.65 -0.90 4.70
C PRO A 46 -20.23 -0.34 4.72
N LYS A 47 -19.41 -0.79 5.69
CA LYS A 47 -18.00 -0.44 5.75
C LYS A 47 -17.26 -1.16 4.63
N CYS A 48 -17.22 -0.58 3.44
CA CYS A 48 -16.60 -1.19 2.28
C CYS A 48 -15.09 -0.96 2.18
N GLU A 49 -14.52 -0.05 2.98
CA GLU A 49 -13.11 0.35 2.86
C GLU A 49 -12.34 0.15 4.17
N ILE A 50 -11.05 -0.20 4.03
CA ILE A 50 -10.11 -0.37 5.16
C ILE A 50 -10.14 0.82 6.12
N TRP A 51 -10.33 2.03 5.59
CA TRP A 51 -10.38 3.29 6.32
C TRP A 51 -11.53 3.42 7.32
N ASN A 52 -12.59 2.66 7.13
CA ASN A 52 -13.74 2.66 8.03
C ASN A 52 -13.57 1.70 9.22
N GLY A 53 -12.49 0.91 9.21
CA GLY A 53 -12.10 0.06 10.32
C GLY A 53 -11.79 0.89 11.56
N VAL A 54 -12.34 0.49 12.71
CA VAL A 54 -12.10 1.17 14.01
C VAL A 54 -10.62 1.24 14.32
N VAL A 55 -9.87 0.17 14.00
CA VAL A 55 -8.42 0.12 14.20
C VAL A 55 -7.70 1.27 13.50
N TRP A 56 -8.08 1.63 12.27
CA TRP A 56 -7.44 2.68 11.48
C TRP A 56 -7.89 4.09 11.88
N ARG A 57 -9.19 4.25 12.16
CA ARG A 57 -9.74 5.55 12.62
C ARG A 57 -9.29 5.95 14.01
N CYS A 58 -8.90 4.99 14.85
CA CYS A 58 -8.38 5.24 16.19
C CYS A 58 -6.86 5.07 16.28
N PHE A 59 -6.18 4.78 15.16
CA PHE A 59 -4.73 4.60 15.15
C PHE A 59 -4.04 5.94 15.37
N THR A 60 -3.61 6.25 16.59
CA THR A 60 -2.89 7.50 16.90
C THR A 60 -1.42 7.47 16.47
N CYS A 61 -0.96 6.33 15.94
CA CYS A 61 0.45 5.98 15.81
C CYS A 61 1.17 6.10 17.17
N THR A 62 2.45 5.75 17.27
CA THR A 62 3.22 5.79 18.54
C THR A 62 3.46 7.20 19.10
N ARG A 63 2.68 8.19 18.67
CA ARG A 63 2.73 9.55 19.19
C ARG A 63 1.98 9.63 20.51
N LYS A 64 2.47 10.52 21.38
CA LYS A 64 2.02 10.77 22.76
C LYS A 64 0.49 10.67 22.93
N ILE A 65 0.06 10.22 24.12
CA ILE A 65 -1.32 10.31 24.60
C ILE A 65 -1.87 11.71 24.24
N ASN A 66 -3.03 11.73 23.57
CA ASN A 66 -3.76 12.91 23.05
C ASN A 66 -3.46 13.37 21.61
N ASN A 67 -2.71 12.61 20.79
CA ASN A 67 -2.62 12.96 19.37
C ASN A 67 -3.90 12.60 18.61
N PRO A 68 -4.29 13.40 17.60
CA PRO A 68 -5.35 13.01 16.69
C PRO A 68 -4.98 11.69 15.99
N PRO A 69 -5.96 10.86 15.60
CA PRO A 69 -5.71 9.69 14.79
C PRO A 69 -4.87 10.01 13.56
N PHE A 70 -3.97 9.11 13.16
CA PHE A 70 -3.10 9.26 12.00
C PHE A 70 -3.87 9.61 10.74
N MET A 71 -5.02 8.97 10.54
CA MET A 71 -5.89 9.17 9.38
C MET A 71 -6.61 10.52 9.35
N SER A 72 -6.64 11.27 10.45
CA SER A 72 -7.17 12.64 10.44
C SER A 72 -6.09 13.71 10.21
N ILE A 73 -4.82 13.31 10.08
CA ILE A 73 -3.74 14.23 9.75
C ILE A 73 -3.82 14.55 8.24
N PRO A 74 -3.85 15.84 7.86
CA PRO A 74 -3.85 16.24 6.45
C PRO A 74 -2.64 15.65 5.72
N HIS A 75 -2.89 15.06 4.56
CA HIS A 75 -1.85 14.45 3.72
C HIS A 75 -1.11 13.25 4.37
N ALA A 76 -1.71 12.59 5.36
CA ALA A 76 -1.18 11.32 5.87
C ALA A 76 -1.44 10.19 4.87
N LEU A 77 -0.38 9.51 4.44
CA LEU A 77 -0.45 8.31 3.61
C LEU A 77 -0.20 7.07 4.46
N ALA A 78 -1.10 6.09 4.41
CA ALA A 78 -0.85 4.76 4.93
C ALA A 78 -0.49 3.78 3.81
N PHE A 79 0.45 2.91 4.14
CA PHE A 79 0.90 1.86 3.24
C PHE A 79 0.76 0.50 3.92
N SER A 80 0.31 -0.50 3.18
CA SER A 80 0.51 -1.90 3.57
C SER A 80 1.76 -2.45 2.91
N ILE A 81 2.47 -3.33 3.63
CA ILE A 81 3.57 -4.10 3.08
C ILE A 81 3.07 -5.50 2.76
N TYR A 82 3.22 -5.92 1.51
CA TYR A 82 3.00 -7.29 1.08
C TYR A 82 4.35 -7.95 0.84
N VAL A 83 4.51 -9.14 1.41
CA VAL A 83 5.75 -9.89 1.39
C VAL A 83 5.40 -11.35 1.17
N ASP A 84 5.91 -11.93 0.08
CA ASP A 84 5.63 -13.32 -0.28
C ASP A 84 6.83 -13.94 -1.00
N TRP A 85 6.95 -15.26 -0.92
CA TRP A 85 7.93 -16.06 -1.66
C TRP A 85 7.27 -17.32 -2.20
N PHE A 86 7.47 -17.57 -3.48
CA PHE A 86 7.01 -18.79 -4.14
C PHE A 86 8.15 -19.51 -4.85
N ASN A 87 7.93 -20.80 -5.12
CA ASN A 87 8.88 -21.62 -5.85
C ASN A 87 8.86 -21.25 -7.33
N ALA A 88 10.01 -20.82 -7.87
CA ALA A 88 10.12 -20.39 -9.26
C ALA A 88 9.87 -21.52 -10.28
N HIS A 89 9.98 -22.78 -9.85
CA HIS A 89 9.95 -23.97 -10.72
C HIS A 89 8.88 -25.01 -10.31
N GLY A 90 7.93 -24.66 -9.44
CA GLY A 90 6.81 -25.52 -9.06
C GLY A 90 7.09 -26.51 -7.91
N LYS A 91 6.19 -27.48 -7.73
CA LYS A 91 6.13 -28.36 -6.55
C LYS A 91 7.34 -29.32 -6.51
N SER A 92 8.37 -28.98 -5.72
CA SER A 92 9.16 -29.92 -4.86
C SER A 92 10.60 -29.47 -4.62
N THR A 93 11.23 -28.69 -5.51
CA THR A 93 12.66 -28.40 -5.39
C THR A 93 12.88 -27.01 -4.79
N ARG A 94 13.27 -26.92 -3.50
CA ARG A 94 13.60 -25.66 -2.78
C ARG A 94 14.89 -24.98 -3.26
N LEU A 95 15.26 -25.16 -4.54
CA LEU A 95 16.55 -24.72 -5.07
C LEU A 95 16.57 -23.25 -5.45
N SER A 96 15.40 -22.66 -5.74
CA SER A 96 15.25 -21.24 -6.03
C SER A 96 13.87 -20.74 -5.58
N SER A 97 13.84 -19.54 -5.01
CA SER A 97 12.62 -18.82 -4.65
C SER A 97 12.61 -17.46 -5.32
N ILE A 98 11.42 -17.00 -5.70
CA ILE A 98 11.19 -15.64 -6.18
C ILE A 98 10.12 -15.04 -5.26
N GLY A 99 10.33 -13.80 -4.85
CA GLY A 99 9.43 -13.14 -3.92
C GLY A 99 9.25 -11.66 -4.24
N PRO A 100 8.00 -11.17 -4.33
CA PRO A 100 7.73 -9.75 -4.36
C PRO A 100 7.72 -9.16 -2.95
N ILE A 101 8.30 -7.97 -2.81
CA ILE A 101 8.08 -7.08 -1.68
C ILE A 101 7.39 -5.83 -2.26
N MET A 102 6.15 -5.59 -1.87
CA MET A 102 5.33 -4.50 -2.41
C MET A 102 4.86 -3.58 -1.29
N LEU A 103 4.92 -2.28 -1.54
CA LEU A 103 4.23 -1.27 -0.74
C LEU A 103 2.99 -0.83 -1.50
N VAL A 104 1.82 -0.99 -0.88
CA VAL A 104 0.54 -0.59 -1.46
C VAL A 104 0.05 0.66 -0.75
N CYS A 105 -0.12 1.74 -1.49
CA CYS A 105 -0.76 2.95 -0.97
C CYS A 105 -2.24 2.67 -0.77
N LEU A 106 -2.73 2.87 0.45
CA LEU A 106 -4.11 2.58 0.78
C LEU A 106 -5.04 3.77 0.49
N ASP A 107 -4.48 4.98 0.31
CA ASP A 107 -5.24 6.26 0.30
C ASP A 107 -5.83 6.62 -1.07
N LEU A 108 -5.72 5.68 -2.01
CA LEU A 108 -6.32 5.80 -3.32
C LEU A 108 -7.81 5.48 -3.21
N PRO A 109 -8.70 6.29 -3.81
CA PRO A 109 -10.10 5.92 -3.91
C PRO A 109 -10.25 4.64 -4.75
N PRO A 110 -11.30 3.84 -4.49
CA PRO A 110 -11.57 2.62 -5.25
C PRO A 110 -11.94 2.86 -6.73
N SER A 111 -12.38 4.08 -7.10
CA SER A 111 -12.62 4.50 -8.49
C SER A 111 -12.09 5.91 -8.76
N GLU A 112 -11.59 6.13 -9.98
CA GLU A 112 -11.33 7.45 -10.56
C GLU A 112 -12.55 7.82 -11.41
N ASP A 113 -13.62 8.31 -10.80
CA ASP A 113 -14.79 8.85 -11.54
C ASP A 113 -14.61 10.34 -11.86
#